data_AF-A0A9D6CCX2-F1
#
_entry.id   AF-A0A9D6CCX2-F1
#
_cell.length_a   1.000
_cell.length_b   1.000
_cell.length_c   1.000
_cell.angle_alpha   90.00
_cell.angle_beta   90.00
_cell.angle_gamma   90.00
#
_symmetry.space_group_name_H-M   'P 1'
#
loop_
_entity.id
_entity.type
_entity.pdbx_description
1 polymer ?
#
loop_
_entity_poly.entity_id
_entity_poly.type
_entity_poly.pdbx_seq_one_letter_code
_entity_poly.pdbx_strand_id
1 'polypeptide(L)'
;MRGFLFEQLDIRGAWVQLGSAWQEMAAGRGYAAPVLELLGQLAVVTTLITANLKQAGRLTFQLRGDGAVSLLVMDCDEQLRIRGMARAAQELSQGNVSALLGEGALTLTLDTADMRQPYQSHVPLQGESLAAVFEHYLAQSEQSPTRLWLAANHETAAGLFLQALPGATMRDADGWNRVQVLADTVRAHELLELGSIKLIERLFPEEDVRVYDPRPVTYHCPYDPPKIHSMLRSVGRAECEAIVAEQGEIRVHDDICNHEYVLDAAAVAALFSA
;
A
#
# COMPACT_ATOMS: atom_id res chain seq x y z
N MET A 1 -12.06 -4.00 -3.38
CA MET A 1 -12.00 -4.49 -1.98
C MET A 1 -13.37 -5.01 -1.58
N ARG A 2 -13.45 -6.10 -0.82
CA ARG A 2 -14.72 -6.65 -0.33
C ARG A 2 -14.53 -7.20 1.07
N GLY A 3 -15.33 -6.70 2.01
CA GLY A 3 -15.38 -7.24 3.38
C GLY A 3 -16.29 -8.47 3.45
N PHE A 4 -16.08 -9.28 4.49
CA PHE A 4 -16.98 -10.35 4.88
C PHE A 4 -16.89 -10.60 6.41
N LEU A 5 -17.88 -11.30 6.96
CA LEU A 5 -17.99 -11.61 8.39
C LEU A 5 -18.39 -13.07 8.55
N PHE A 6 -17.72 -13.78 9.45
CA PHE A 6 -18.15 -15.08 9.94
C PHE A 6 -19.19 -14.84 11.06
N GLU A 7 -20.49 -14.91 10.73
CA GLU A 7 -21.60 -14.47 11.60
C GLU A 7 -21.61 -15.20 12.96
N GLN A 8 -21.11 -16.43 12.99
CA GLN A 8 -21.11 -17.28 14.18
C GLN A 8 -19.80 -17.25 14.98
N LEU A 9 -18.73 -16.67 14.43
CA LEU A 9 -17.39 -16.74 15.03
C LEU A 9 -16.85 -15.40 15.55
N ASP A 10 -17.56 -14.29 15.29
CA ASP A 10 -17.05 -12.93 15.54
C ASP A 10 -15.64 -12.73 14.93
N ILE A 11 -15.45 -13.23 13.71
CA ILE A 11 -14.24 -13.02 12.91
C ILE A 11 -14.63 -12.18 11.70
N ARG A 12 -13.90 -11.11 11.45
CA ARG A 12 -14.04 -10.32 10.22
C ARG A 12 -12.96 -10.67 9.23
N GLY A 13 -13.32 -10.61 7.95
CA GLY A 13 -12.40 -10.80 6.86
C GLY A 13 -12.52 -9.70 5.81
N ALA A 14 -11.46 -9.53 5.03
CA ALA A 14 -11.48 -8.69 3.85
C ALA A 14 -10.61 -9.30 2.76
N TRP A 15 -11.06 -9.15 1.53
CA TRP A 15 -10.29 -9.49 0.35
C TRP A 15 -10.10 -8.27 -0.54
N VAL A 16 -8.88 -8.10 -1.03
CA VAL A 16 -8.52 -7.07 -1.98
C VAL A 16 -7.89 -7.73 -3.18
N GLN A 17 -8.25 -7.25 -4.37
CA GLN A 17 -7.55 -7.53 -5.62
C GLN A 17 -7.48 -6.21 -6.38
N LEU A 18 -6.27 -5.90 -6.84
CA LEU A 18 -5.89 -4.69 -7.54
C LEU A 18 -5.45 -5.12 -8.94
N GLY A 19 -6.34 -4.93 -9.93
CA GLY A 19 -6.05 -5.19 -11.34
C GLY A 19 -5.59 -3.90 -12.02
N SER A 20 -6.53 -3.15 -12.62
CA SER A 20 -6.22 -1.90 -13.34
C SER A 20 -5.48 -0.88 -12.48
N ALA A 21 -5.91 -0.66 -11.24
CA ALA A 21 -5.24 0.27 -10.31
C ALA A 21 -3.76 -0.09 -10.07
N TRP A 22 -3.43 -1.39 -10.04
CA TRP A 22 -2.06 -1.84 -9.88
C TRP A 22 -1.25 -1.67 -11.17
N GLN A 23 -1.83 -2.06 -12.30
CA GLN A 23 -1.21 -1.93 -13.62
C GLN A 23 -0.90 -0.46 -13.96
N GLU A 24 -1.84 0.44 -13.71
CA GLU A 24 -1.68 1.88 -13.89
C GLU A 24 -0.55 2.43 -12.99
N MET A 25 -0.51 2.02 -11.72
CA MET A 25 0.51 2.49 -10.79
C MET A 25 1.92 1.97 -11.12
N ALA A 26 2.03 0.75 -11.64
CA ALA A 26 3.31 0.12 -12.01
C ALA A 26 3.81 0.55 -13.40
N ALA A 27 2.94 1.10 -14.25
CA ALA A 27 3.25 1.44 -15.64
C ALA A 27 4.42 2.42 -15.77
N GLY A 28 5.33 2.12 -16.70
CA GLY A 28 6.44 3.02 -17.07
C GLY A 28 7.53 3.19 -16.00
N ARG A 29 7.55 2.39 -14.94
CA ARG A 29 8.53 2.51 -13.84
C ARG A 29 9.78 1.62 -13.99
N GLY A 30 9.71 0.59 -14.84
CA GLY A 30 10.85 -0.30 -15.09
C GLY A 30 11.32 -1.09 -13.87
N TYR A 31 10.45 -1.33 -12.89
CA TYR A 31 10.78 -2.10 -11.69
C TYR A 31 11.06 -3.58 -12.01
N ALA A 32 12.09 -4.14 -11.38
CA ALA A 32 12.34 -5.57 -11.39
C ALA A 32 11.21 -6.34 -10.70
N ALA A 33 11.02 -7.62 -11.05
CA ALA A 33 9.94 -8.44 -10.51
C ALA A 33 9.87 -8.47 -8.97
N PRO A 34 10.97 -8.63 -8.21
CA PRO A 34 10.90 -8.59 -6.73
C PRO A 34 10.38 -7.27 -6.17
N VAL A 35 10.65 -6.15 -6.85
CA VAL A 35 10.19 -4.81 -6.44
C VAL A 35 8.70 -4.65 -6.71
N LEU A 36 8.22 -5.14 -7.87
CA LEU A 36 6.80 -5.16 -8.19
C LEU A 36 6.02 -6.01 -7.19
N GLU A 37 6.55 -7.19 -6.84
CA GLU A 37 5.94 -8.07 -5.84
C GLU A 37 5.81 -7.38 -4.48
N LEU A 38 6.89 -6.77 -3.98
CA LEU A 38 6.86 -6.05 -2.70
C LEU A 38 5.93 -4.84 -2.72
N LEU A 39 6.00 -4.01 -3.76
CA LEU A 39 5.16 -2.81 -3.86
C LEU A 39 3.68 -3.18 -4.03
N GLY A 40 3.37 -4.25 -4.74
CA GLY A 40 2.01 -4.76 -4.90
C GLY A 40 1.43 -5.32 -3.61
N GLN A 41 2.22 -6.11 -2.86
CA GLN A 41 1.83 -6.57 -1.53
C GLN A 41 1.62 -5.40 -0.57
N LEU A 42 2.48 -4.36 -0.63
CA LEU A 42 2.31 -3.14 0.14
C LEU A 42 1.02 -2.38 -0.25
N ALA A 43 0.69 -2.29 -1.54
CA ALA A 43 -0.56 -1.69 -2.02
C ALA A 43 -1.79 -2.39 -1.43
N VAL A 44 -1.77 -3.72 -1.43
CA VAL A 44 -2.85 -4.56 -0.88
C VAL A 44 -3.01 -4.33 0.61
N VAL A 45 -1.95 -4.46 1.41
CA VAL A 45 -2.05 -4.32 2.87
C VAL A 45 -2.43 -2.90 3.30
N THR A 46 -1.90 -1.87 2.60
CA THR A 46 -2.30 -0.48 2.84
C THR A 46 -3.79 -0.31 2.59
N THR A 47 -4.30 -0.82 1.47
CA THR A 47 -5.75 -0.79 1.15
C THR A 47 -6.58 -1.50 2.21
N LEU A 48 -6.15 -2.68 2.65
CA LEU A 48 -6.85 -3.46 3.68
C LEU A 48 -6.92 -2.72 5.02
N ILE A 49 -5.83 -2.11 5.45
CA ILE A 49 -5.78 -1.37 6.72
C ILE A 49 -6.60 -0.07 6.61
N THR A 50 -6.43 0.72 5.55
CA THR A 50 -7.22 1.95 5.33
C THR A 50 -8.72 1.67 5.30
N ALA A 51 -9.14 0.60 4.65
CA ALA A 51 -10.55 0.23 4.57
C ALA A 51 -11.16 -0.18 5.93
N ASN A 52 -10.33 -0.52 6.92
CA ASN A 52 -10.73 -0.96 8.25
C ASN A 52 -10.49 0.10 9.35
N LEU A 53 -10.09 1.33 8.99
CA LEU A 53 -9.95 2.42 9.95
C LEU A 53 -11.30 2.75 10.61
N LYS A 54 -11.26 3.06 11.91
CA LYS A 54 -12.44 3.44 12.70
C LYS A 54 -13.02 4.79 12.24
N GLN A 55 -12.16 5.68 11.78
CA GLN A 55 -12.50 6.99 11.27
C GLN A 55 -11.96 7.12 9.85
N ALA A 56 -12.68 7.87 9.01
CA ALA A 56 -12.26 8.12 7.66
C ALA A 56 -11.00 9.01 7.67
N GLY A 57 -9.99 8.61 6.89
CA GLY A 57 -8.68 9.23 6.89
C GLY A 57 -7.78 8.73 5.78
N ARG A 58 -6.58 9.30 5.75
CA ARG A 58 -5.51 8.96 4.83
C ARG A 58 -4.41 8.23 5.57
N LEU A 59 -4.00 7.08 5.02
CA LEU A 59 -2.94 6.26 5.56
C LEU A 59 -1.77 6.22 4.60
N THR A 60 -0.58 6.49 5.11
CA THR A 60 0.67 6.31 4.36
C THR A 60 1.57 5.34 5.12
N PHE A 61 1.99 4.28 4.43
CA PHE A 61 3.06 3.40 4.89
C PHE A 61 4.34 3.72 4.12
N GLN A 62 5.43 3.86 4.86
CA GLN A 62 6.77 4.02 4.33
C GLN A 62 7.68 2.97 4.95
N LEU A 63 8.24 2.08 4.14
CA LEU A 63 9.28 1.15 4.56
C LEU A 63 10.62 1.67 4.04
N ARG A 64 11.56 1.90 4.94
CA ARG A 64 12.92 2.32 4.60
C ARG A 64 13.89 1.32 5.19
N GLY A 65 14.86 0.90 4.39
CA GLY A 65 15.95 0.07 4.86
C GLY A 65 17.23 0.31 4.07
N ASP A 66 18.29 -0.39 4.48
CA ASP A 66 19.63 -0.30 3.88
C ASP A 66 19.91 -1.36 2.81
N GLY A 67 18.92 -2.21 2.51
CA GLY A 67 18.98 -3.20 1.46
C GLY A 67 18.86 -2.62 0.05
N ALA A 68 18.80 -3.53 -0.93
CA ALA A 68 18.75 -3.19 -2.34
C ALA A 68 17.41 -2.56 -2.77
N VAL A 69 16.35 -2.74 -1.96
CA VAL A 69 15.14 -1.91 -1.94
C VAL A 69 15.28 -0.92 -0.78
N SER A 70 15.59 0.34 -1.08
CA SER A 70 15.87 1.35 -0.04
C SER A 70 14.64 2.07 0.49
N LEU A 71 13.56 2.13 -0.32
CA LEU A 71 12.34 2.83 0.05
C LEU A 71 11.14 2.22 -0.67
N LEU A 72 10.08 1.94 0.09
CA LEU A 72 8.73 1.72 -0.41
C LEU A 72 7.81 2.75 0.23
N VAL A 73 6.93 3.36 -0.57
CA VAL A 73 5.90 4.27 -0.08
C VAL A 73 4.58 3.86 -0.70
N MET A 74 3.55 3.74 0.13
CA MET A 74 2.18 3.53 -0.31
C MET A 74 1.25 4.42 0.48
N ASP A 75 0.38 5.11 -0.24
CA ASP A 75 -0.57 6.06 0.29
C ASP A 75 -1.97 5.69 -0.19
N CYS A 76 -2.93 5.68 0.73
CA CYS A 76 -4.31 5.30 0.47
C CYS A 76 -5.25 6.19 1.29
N ASP A 77 -6.22 6.82 0.63
CA ASP A 77 -7.22 7.66 1.29
C ASP A 77 -8.53 6.92 1.62
N GLU A 78 -9.46 7.62 2.27
CA GLU A 78 -10.76 7.10 2.69
C GLU A 78 -11.63 6.59 1.53
N GLN A 79 -11.42 7.10 0.31
CA GLN A 79 -12.07 6.63 -0.91
C GLN A 79 -11.39 5.39 -1.52
N LEU A 80 -10.36 4.84 -0.87
CA LEU A 80 -9.51 3.77 -1.39
C LEU A 80 -8.82 4.14 -2.71
N ARG A 81 -8.45 5.41 -2.84
CA ARG A 81 -7.58 5.86 -3.91
C ARG A 81 -6.13 5.66 -3.49
N ILE A 82 -5.37 4.92 -4.30
CA ILE A 82 -4.00 4.52 -3.98
C ILE A 82 -2.98 5.23 -4.88
N ARG A 83 -1.80 5.47 -4.32
CA ARG A 83 -0.59 5.86 -5.04
C ARG A 83 0.64 5.42 -4.26
N GLY A 84 1.73 5.13 -4.95
CA GLY A 84 2.93 4.63 -4.30
C GLY A 84 4.10 4.48 -5.25
N MET A 85 5.27 4.26 -4.67
CA MET A 85 6.51 4.08 -5.40
C MET A 85 7.47 3.16 -4.64
N ALA A 86 8.49 2.70 -5.36
CA ALA A 86 9.65 2.02 -4.83
C ALA A 86 10.94 2.71 -5.30
N ARG A 87 11.97 2.70 -4.45
CA ARG A 87 13.34 3.03 -4.82
C ARG A 87 14.20 1.80 -4.57
N ALA A 88 14.78 1.26 -5.63
CA ALA A 88 15.55 0.04 -5.57
C ALA A 88 16.69 0.04 -6.60
N ALA A 89 17.64 -0.88 -6.44
CA ALA A 89 18.65 -1.15 -7.45
C ALA A 89 18.00 -1.65 -8.75
N GLN A 90 18.66 -1.42 -9.89
CA GLN A 90 18.11 -1.74 -11.20
C GLN A 90 18.07 -3.25 -11.46
N GLU A 91 19.04 -3.98 -10.91
CA GLU A 91 19.11 -5.44 -10.97
C GLU A 91 19.12 -6.01 -9.55
N LEU A 92 18.20 -6.94 -9.30
CA LEU A 92 17.94 -7.51 -7.99
C LEU A 92 17.67 -9.00 -8.14
N SER A 93 18.35 -9.81 -7.34
CA SER A 93 18.01 -11.21 -7.18
C SER A 93 16.69 -11.34 -6.42
N GLN A 94 15.96 -12.43 -6.69
CA GLN A 94 14.83 -12.82 -5.86
C GLN A 94 15.27 -13.04 -4.42
N GLY A 95 14.42 -12.66 -3.47
CA GLY A 95 14.74 -12.70 -2.05
C GLY A 95 13.51 -12.44 -1.19
N ASN A 96 13.62 -12.76 0.10
CA ASN A 96 12.60 -12.44 1.08
C ASN A 96 12.69 -10.95 1.50
N VAL A 97 11.75 -10.50 2.34
CA VAL A 97 11.70 -9.09 2.75
C VAL A 97 12.99 -8.63 3.42
N SER A 98 13.57 -9.43 4.32
CA SER A 98 14.80 -9.06 5.02
C SER A 98 16.01 -9.00 4.09
N ALA A 99 16.10 -9.86 3.07
CA ALA A 99 17.17 -9.79 2.07
C ALA A 99 17.04 -8.56 1.15
N LEU A 100 15.81 -8.17 0.79
CA LEU A 100 15.56 -7.07 -0.13
C LEU A 100 15.63 -5.70 0.55
N LEU A 101 15.00 -5.54 1.72
CA LEU A 101 14.94 -4.28 2.46
C LEU A 101 16.09 -4.11 3.46
N GLY A 102 16.76 -5.18 3.87
CA GLY A 102 17.81 -5.11 4.88
C GLY A 102 17.28 -4.75 6.27
N GLU A 103 18.12 -4.08 7.06
CA GLU A 103 17.70 -3.50 8.33
C GLU A 103 17.00 -2.15 8.08
N GLY A 104 15.93 -1.90 8.81
CA GLY A 104 15.10 -0.73 8.53
C GLY A 104 13.92 -0.55 9.46
N ALA A 105 13.05 0.39 9.07
CA ALA A 105 11.84 0.72 9.80
C ALA A 105 10.63 0.87 8.88
N LEU A 106 9.49 0.42 9.38
CA LEU A 106 8.15 0.77 8.92
C LEU A 106 7.71 2.06 9.62
N THR A 107 7.28 3.04 8.85
CA THR A 107 6.63 4.25 9.33
C THR A 107 5.19 4.26 8.83
N LEU A 108 4.24 4.36 9.76
CA LEU A 108 2.84 4.67 9.46
C LEU A 108 2.60 6.15 9.73
N THR A 109 1.91 6.81 8.81
CA THR A 109 1.30 8.13 9.02
C THR A 109 -0.20 8.02 8.81
N LEU A 110 -0.98 8.36 9.82
CA LEU A 110 -2.44 8.45 9.78
C LEU A 110 -2.85 9.92 9.90
N ASP A 111 -3.59 10.39 8.91
CA ASP A 111 -4.12 11.76 8.86
C ASP A 111 -5.65 11.70 8.77
N THR A 112 -6.33 12.25 9.76
CA THR A 112 -7.80 12.31 9.85
C THR A 112 -8.23 13.76 10.08
N ALA A 113 -9.43 14.12 9.63
CA ALA A 113 -9.90 15.51 9.67
C ALA A 113 -9.99 16.13 11.08
N ASP A 114 -10.08 15.30 12.12
CA ASP A 114 -10.16 15.70 13.53
C ASP A 114 -8.78 15.84 14.20
N MET A 115 -7.69 15.46 13.53
CA MET A 115 -6.33 15.59 14.05
C MET A 115 -5.71 16.95 13.74
N ARG A 116 -5.07 17.57 14.75
CA ARG A 116 -4.27 18.79 14.53
C ARG A 116 -2.94 18.52 13.82
N GLN A 117 -2.39 17.33 14.03
CA GLN A 117 -1.16 16.85 13.42
C GLN A 117 -1.33 15.35 13.13
N PRO A 118 -0.81 14.84 12.00
CA PRO A 118 -0.89 13.43 11.68
C PRO A 118 -0.28 12.56 12.78
N TYR A 119 -0.92 11.43 13.07
CA TYR A 119 -0.35 10.42 13.95
C TYR A 119 0.73 9.65 13.20
N GLN A 120 1.90 9.50 13.82
CA GLN A 120 3.00 8.72 13.27
C GLN A 120 3.42 7.61 14.21
N SER A 121 3.63 6.42 13.64
CA SER A 121 4.18 5.26 14.33
C SER A 121 5.40 4.75 13.58
N HIS A 122 6.46 4.44 14.32
CA HIS A 122 7.71 3.95 13.77
C HIS A 122 8.05 2.62 14.44
N VAL A 123 8.29 1.59 13.62
CA VAL A 123 8.44 0.20 14.07
C VAL A 123 9.59 -0.43 13.30
N PRO A 124 10.49 -1.19 13.94
CA PRO A 124 11.52 -1.92 13.21
C PRO A 124 10.89 -2.91 12.22
N LEU A 125 11.55 -3.14 11.09
CA LEU A 125 11.17 -4.21 10.17
C LEU A 125 11.49 -5.56 10.81
N GLN A 126 10.46 -6.34 11.14
CA GLN A 126 10.60 -7.67 11.74
C GLN A 126 9.76 -8.69 10.98
N GLY A 127 10.41 -9.74 10.48
CA GLY A 127 9.77 -10.81 9.71
C GLY A 127 10.40 -11.02 8.35
N GLU A 128 10.16 -12.19 7.76
CA GLU A 128 10.71 -12.57 6.45
C GLU A 128 9.78 -12.21 5.28
N SER A 129 8.55 -11.79 5.55
CA SER A 129 7.55 -11.41 4.55
C SER A 129 6.82 -10.12 4.94
N LEU A 130 6.20 -9.43 3.98
CA LEU A 130 5.41 -8.23 4.30
C LEU A 130 4.22 -8.58 5.18
N ALA A 131 3.59 -9.73 4.94
CA ALA A 131 2.55 -10.24 5.82
C ALA A 131 3.02 -10.32 7.28
N ALA A 132 4.19 -10.93 7.54
CA ALA A 132 4.74 -11.04 8.89
C ALA A 132 5.08 -9.67 9.52
N VAL A 133 5.64 -8.74 8.74
CA VAL A 133 5.94 -7.37 9.21
C VAL A 133 4.65 -6.66 9.66
N PHE A 134 3.60 -6.74 8.84
CA PHE A 134 2.33 -6.08 9.15
C PHE A 134 1.52 -6.81 10.22
N GLU A 135 1.61 -8.14 10.31
CA GLU A 135 1.02 -8.92 11.41
C GLU A 135 1.65 -8.54 12.75
N HIS A 136 2.98 -8.39 12.81
CA HIS A 136 3.68 -7.92 14.01
C HIS A 136 3.24 -6.50 14.40
N TYR A 137 3.18 -5.59 13.42
CA TYR A 137 2.70 -4.23 13.63
C TYR A 137 1.26 -4.19 14.19
N LEU A 138 0.34 -4.93 13.56
CA LEU A 138 -1.08 -4.94 13.95
C LEU A 138 -1.29 -5.61 15.30
N ALA A 139 -0.50 -6.64 15.63
CA ALA A 139 -0.52 -7.26 16.96
C ALA A 139 -0.14 -6.25 18.06
N GLN A 140 0.85 -5.38 17.80
CA GLN A 140 1.27 -4.34 18.74
C GLN A 140 0.24 -3.19 18.83
N SER A 141 -0.42 -2.84 17.73
CA SER A 141 -1.31 -1.67 17.64
C SER A 141 -2.76 -1.94 18.05
N GLU A 142 -3.36 -3.05 17.61
CA GLU A 142 -4.81 -3.31 17.72
C GLU A 142 -5.16 -4.41 18.76
N GLN A 143 -4.15 -5.07 19.33
CA GLN A 143 -4.29 -6.17 20.33
C GLN A 143 -5.23 -7.30 19.91
N SER A 144 -5.60 -7.36 18.63
CA SER A 144 -6.55 -8.33 18.07
C SER A 144 -5.80 -9.28 17.15
N PRO A 145 -5.93 -10.60 17.31
CA PRO A 145 -5.30 -11.58 16.44
C PRO A 145 -5.64 -11.29 14.98
N THR A 146 -4.61 -11.11 14.17
CA THR A 146 -4.73 -10.70 12.76
C THR A 146 -3.80 -11.54 11.91
N ARG A 147 -4.27 -11.96 10.73
CA ARG A 147 -3.50 -12.71 9.74
C ARG A 147 -3.67 -12.12 8.35
N LEU A 148 -2.60 -12.17 7.58
CA LEU A 148 -2.48 -11.62 6.25
C LEU A 148 -1.90 -12.65 5.28
N TRP A 149 -2.53 -12.79 4.11
CA TRP A 149 -1.96 -13.51 2.98
C TRP A 149 -1.89 -12.55 1.80
N LEU A 150 -0.68 -12.32 1.28
CA LEU A 150 -0.42 -11.31 0.26
C LEU A 150 0.25 -11.97 -0.94
N ALA A 151 -0.17 -11.61 -2.14
CA ALA A 151 0.45 -12.04 -3.39
C ALA A 151 0.41 -10.89 -4.38
N ALA A 152 1.44 -10.77 -5.21
CA ALA A 152 1.46 -9.80 -6.30
C ALA A 152 2.30 -10.33 -7.47
N ASN A 153 1.99 -9.88 -8.66
CA ASN A 153 2.78 -10.05 -9.86
C ASN A 153 2.65 -8.78 -10.73
N HIS A 154 3.10 -8.81 -11.99
CA HIS A 154 3.01 -7.65 -12.87
C HIS A 154 1.56 -7.25 -13.23
N GLU A 155 0.62 -8.19 -13.21
CA GLU A 155 -0.75 -7.97 -13.68
C GLU A 155 -1.73 -7.65 -12.56
N THR A 156 -1.52 -8.20 -11.37
CA THR A 156 -2.44 -8.09 -10.24
C THR A 156 -1.71 -8.18 -8.91
N ALA A 157 -2.23 -7.47 -7.91
CA ALA A 157 -1.89 -7.65 -6.51
C ALA A 157 -3.15 -8.00 -5.71
N ALA A 158 -3.09 -9.02 -4.85
CA ALA A 158 -4.23 -9.47 -4.08
C ALA A 158 -3.84 -9.88 -2.65
N GLY A 159 -4.83 -9.90 -1.77
CA GLY A 159 -4.63 -10.43 -0.43
C GLY A 159 -5.90 -10.66 0.36
N LEU A 160 -5.74 -11.52 1.35
CA LEU A 160 -6.73 -11.90 2.34
C LEU A 160 -6.29 -11.36 3.70
N PHE A 161 -7.24 -10.75 4.41
CA PHE A 161 -7.10 -10.28 5.77
C PHE A 161 -8.14 -10.99 6.62
N LEU A 162 -7.72 -11.53 7.77
CA LEU A 162 -8.60 -12.09 8.78
C LEU A 162 -8.25 -11.49 10.14
N GLN A 163 -9.26 -11.14 10.92
CA GLN A 163 -9.07 -10.62 12.26
C GLN A 163 -10.19 -11.07 13.19
N ALA A 164 -9.80 -11.60 14.35
CA ALA A 164 -10.73 -11.91 15.43
C ALA A 164 -11.25 -10.63 16.09
N LEU A 165 -12.56 -10.52 16.28
CA LEU A 165 -13.18 -9.42 17.01
C LEU A 165 -13.20 -9.74 18.51
N PRO A 166 -13.38 -8.72 19.38
CA PRO A 166 -13.55 -8.95 20.81
C PRO A 166 -14.67 -9.94 21.10
N GLY A 167 -14.36 -11.01 21.84
CA GLY A 167 -15.32 -12.06 22.20
C GLY A 167 -15.34 -13.28 21.28
N ALA A 168 -14.53 -13.32 20.21
CA ALA A 168 -14.44 -14.48 19.31
C ALA A 168 -14.21 -15.81 20.05
N THR A 169 -13.29 -15.85 21.00
CA THR A 169 -13.01 -17.06 21.80
C THR A 169 -14.18 -17.49 22.69
N MET A 170 -15.09 -16.57 23.05
CA MET A 170 -16.30 -16.92 23.81
C MET A 170 -17.38 -17.54 22.92
N ARG A 171 -17.41 -17.20 21.63
CA ARG A 171 -18.33 -17.79 20.64
C ARG A 171 -17.92 -19.21 20.30
N ASP A 172 -16.66 -19.37 19.90
CA ASP A 172 -16.04 -20.65 19.57
C ASP A 172 -14.55 -20.56 19.93
N ALA A 173 -14.13 -21.37 20.88
CA ALA A 173 -12.73 -21.39 21.33
C ALA A 173 -11.76 -21.86 20.24
N ASP A 174 -12.22 -22.67 19.27
CA ASP A 174 -11.43 -23.18 18.16
C ASP A 174 -11.68 -22.42 16.84
N GLY A 175 -12.73 -21.59 16.76
CA GLY A 175 -13.14 -20.92 15.52
C GLY A 175 -12.01 -20.13 14.84
N TRP A 176 -11.23 -19.37 15.61
CA TRP A 176 -10.08 -18.63 15.08
C TRP A 176 -8.97 -19.54 14.56
N ASN A 177 -8.71 -20.66 15.24
CA ASN A 177 -7.71 -21.62 14.82
C ASN A 177 -8.16 -22.35 13.54
N ARG A 178 -9.40 -22.82 13.50
CA ARG A 178 -10.01 -23.48 12.33
C ARG A 178 -9.96 -22.59 11.08
N VAL A 179 -10.41 -21.34 11.20
CA VAL A 179 -10.42 -20.38 10.08
C VAL A 179 -9.00 -20.10 9.57
N GLN A 180 -8.00 -19.99 10.46
CA GLN A 180 -6.62 -19.82 10.05
C GLN A 180 -6.07 -21.05 9.30
N VAL A 181 -6.31 -22.25 9.81
CA VAL A 181 -5.85 -23.50 9.18
C VAL A 181 -6.42 -23.63 7.77
N LEU A 182 -7.69 -23.30 7.58
CA LEU A 182 -8.33 -23.27 6.26
C LEU A 182 -7.69 -22.22 5.34
N ALA A 183 -7.52 -20.99 5.84
CA ALA A 183 -6.92 -19.89 5.09
C ALA A 183 -5.45 -20.17 4.70
N ASP A 184 -4.69 -20.86 5.54
CA ASP A 184 -3.30 -21.25 5.27
C ASP A 184 -3.15 -22.22 4.09
N THR A 185 -4.24 -22.82 3.62
CA THR A 185 -4.25 -23.65 2.40
C THR A 185 -4.31 -22.82 1.11
N VAL A 186 -4.43 -21.49 1.20
CA VAL A 186 -4.52 -20.61 0.04
C VAL A 186 -3.18 -20.53 -0.70
N ARG A 187 -3.22 -20.64 -2.03
CA ARG A 187 -2.04 -20.49 -2.88
C ARG A 187 -2.01 -19.11 -3.52
N ALA A 188 -0.83 -18.63 -3.90
CA ALA A 188 -0.66 -17.32 -4.53
C ALA A 188 -1.52 -17.15 -5.80
N HIS A 189 -1.53 -18.13 -6.70
CA HIS A 189 -2.36 -18.06 -7.91
C HIS A 189 -3.86 -18.00 -7.59
N GLU A 190 -4.30 -18.68 -6.54
CA GLU A 190 -5.70 -18.64 -6.09
C GLU A 190 -6.08 -17.25 -5.60
N LEU A 191 -5.22 -16.58 -4.82
CA LEU A 191 -5.43 -15.19 -4.41
C LEU A 191 -5.51 -14.23 -5.60
N LEU A 192 -4.67 -14.46 -6.61
CA LEU A 192 -4.53 -13.57 -7.76
C LEU A 192 -5.61 -13.78 -8.83
N GLU A 193 -6.24 -14.96 -8.91
CA GLU A 193 -7.14 -15.33 -10.01
C GLU A 193 -8.58 -15.65 -9.56
N LEU A 194 -8.75 -16.31 -8.40
CA LEU A 194 -10.08 -16.65 -7.88
C LEU A 194 -10.67 -15.41 -7.22
N GLY A 195 -11.48 -14.66 -7.95
CA GLY A 195 -12.17 -13.48 -7.40
C GLY A 195 -12.88 -13.77 -6.07
N SER A 196 -13.05 -12.72 -5.23
CA SER A 196 -13.52 -12.80 -3.83
C SER A 196 -14.49 -13.93 -3.47
N ILE A 197 -15.65 -14.03 -4.14
CA ILE A 197 -16.72 -14.99 -3.78
C ILE A 197 -16.19 -16.42 -3.89
N LYS A 198 -15.59 -16.77 -5.03
CA LYS A 198 -15.09 -18.13 -5.28
C LYS A 198 -13.99 -18.51 -4.29
N LEU A 199 -13.13 -17.55 -3.93
CA LEU A 199 -12.07 -17.78 -2.95
C LEU A 199 -12.66 -18.06 -1.55
N ILE A 200 -13.63 -17.24 -1.12
CA ILE A 200 -14.31 -17.40 0.18
C ILE A 200 -15.04 -18.75 0.24
N GLU A 201 -15.80 -19.11 -0.80
CA GLU A 201 -16.49 -20.41 -0.90
C GLU A 201 -15.51 -21.59 -0.89
N ARG A 202 -14.34 -21.45 -1.53
CA ARG A 202 -13.29 -22.48 -1.56
C ARG A 202 -12.58 -22.65 -0.22
N LEU A 203 -12.33 -21.55 0.49
CA LEU A 203 -11.60 -21.58 1.76
C LEU A 203 -12.51 -21.94 2.93
N PHE A 204 -13.76 -21.48 2.93
CA PHE A 204 -14.68 -21.57 4.07
C PHE A 204 -16.03 -22.20 3.68
N PRO A 205 -16.05 -23.40 3.06
CA PRO A 205 -17.28 -24.00 2.55
C PRO A 205 -18.30 -24.39 3.65
N GLU A 206 -17.82 -24.65 4.86
CA GLU A 206 -18.64 -25.08 6.00
C GLU A 206 -19.02 -23.93 6.95
N GLU A 207 -18.51 -22.72 6.69
CA GLU A 207 -18.72 -21.57 7.57
C GLU A 207 -19.84 -20.66 7.05
N ASP A 208 -20.60 -20.08 7.97
CA ASP A 208 -21.63 -19.10 7.65
C ASP A 208 -21.00 -17.72 7.44
N VAL A 209 -20.67 -17.42 6.18
CA VAL A 209 -19.98 -16.19 5.78
C VAL A 209 -20.93 -15.20 5.13
N ARG A 210 -21.16 -14.08 5.80
CA ARG A 210 -21.82 -12.91 5.21
C ARG A 210 -20.83 -12.08 4.43
N VAL A 211 -21.12 -11.88 3.15
CA VAL A 211 -20.30 -11.07 2.24
C VAL A 211 -20.92 -9.69 2.03
N TYR A 212 -20.11 -8.63 2.10
CA TYR A 212 -20.56 -7.25 1.90
C TYR A 212 -20.34 -6.77 0.45
N ASP A 213 -20.93 -5.60 0.13
CA ASP A 213 -20.74 -4.97 -1.17
C ASP A 213 -19.28 -4.58 -1.42
N PRO A 214 -18.80 -4.71 -2.67
CA PRO A 214 -17.44 -4.33 -2.99
C PRO A 214 -17.27 -2.81 -2.96
N ARG A 215 -16.15 -2.35 -2.41
CA ARG A 215 -15.65 -0.97 -2.53
C ARG A 215 -14.60 -0.91 -3.64
N PRO A 216 -14.73 -0.02 -4.63
CA PRO A 216 -13.73 0.14 -5.67
C PRO A 216 -12.41 0.63 -5.08
N VAL A 217 -11.30 0.18 -5.65
CA VAL A 217 -9.95 0.68 -5.35
C VAL A 217 -9.40 1.20 -6.66
N THR A 218 -8.93 2.45 -6.68
CA THR A 218 -8.50 3.11 -7.92
C THR A 218 -7.12 3.70 -7.74
N TYR A 219 -6.30 3.67 -8.78
CA TYR A 219 -5.10 4.49 -8.82
C TYR A 219 -5.51 5.96 -8.93
N HIS A 220 -4.88 6.83 -8.14
CA HIS A 220 -5.14 8.26 -8.20
C HIS A 220 -3.86 9.03 -7.94
N CYS A 221 -3.21 9.43 -9.03
CA CYS A 221 -2.33 10.59 -8.97
C CYS A 221 -2.67 11.59 -10.07
N PRO A 222 -3.30 12.72 -9.73
CA PRO A 222 -3.53 13.78 -10.70
C PRO A 222 -2.21 14.50 -11.03
N TYR A 223 -2.10 14.96 -12.26
CA TYR A 223 -1.04 15.89 -12.67
C TYR A 223 -1.29 17.26 -12.01
N ASP A 224 -0.32 17.78 -11.27
CA ASP A 224 -0.49 18.97 -10.40
C ASP A 224 0.63 20.00 -10.64
N PRO A 225 0.59 20.77 -11.75
CA PRO A 225 1.51 21.87 -11.99
C PRO A 225 1.53 22.93 -10.89
N PRO A 226 0.38 23.34 -10.31
CA PRO A 226 0.38 24.31 -9.20
C PRO A 226 1.28 23.91 -8.02
N LYS A 227 1.28 22.63 -7.63
CA LYS A 227 2.18 22.12 -6.59
C LYS A 227 3.65 22.28 -6.98
N ILE A 228 4.02 21.93 -8.22
CA ILE A 228 5.41 22.07 -8.72
C ILE A 228 5.81 23.54 -8.80
N HIS A 229 4.91 24.42 -9.25
CA HIS A 229 5.12 25.86 -9.27
C HIS A 229 5.37 26.43 -7.88
N SER A 230 4.60 26.01 -6.88
CA SER A 230 4.82 26.41 -5.48
C SER A 230 6.19 25.96 -4.97
N MET A 231 6.59 24.73 -5.31
CA MET A 231 7.91 24.19 -4.97
C MET A 231 9.04 25.01 -5.62
N LEU A 232 8.96 25.28 -6.92
CA LEU A 232 9.96 26.10 -7.64
C LEU A 232 10.02 27.55 -7.12
N ARG A 233 8.88 28.12 -6.69
CA ARG A 233 8.87 29.42 -6.00
C ARG A 233 9.66 29.40 -4.69
N SER A 234 9.65 28.29 -3.95
CA SER A 234 10.42 28.14 -2.71
C SER A 234 11.93 27.96 -2.93
N VAL A 235 12.33 27.39 -4.07
CA VAL A 235 13.74 27.33 -4.54
C VAL A 235 14.23 28.74 -4.89
N GLY A 236 13.39 29.51 -5.57
CA GLY A 236 13.61 30.92 -5.84
C GLY A 236 14.09 31.20 -7.27
N ARG A 237 13.88 32.46 -7.69
CA ARG A 237 14.03 32.88 -9.08
C ARG A 237 15.44 32.69 -9.64
N ALA A 238 16.44 33.14 -8.90
CA ALA A 238 17.83 33.14 -9.36
C ALA A 238 18.34 31.71 -9.63
N GLU A 239 18.01 30.76 -8.75
CA GLU A 239 18.37 29.35 -8.92
C GLU A 239 17.64 28.73 -10.11
N CYS A 240 16.34 29.00 -10.26
CA CYS A 240 15.57 28.50 -11.41
C CYS A 240 16.10 29.05 -12.75
N GLU A 241 16.38 30.35 -12.83
CA GLU A 241 16.93 30.97 -14.05
C GLU A 241 18.34 30.46 -14.36
N ALA A 242 19.16 30.19 -13.35
CA ALA A 242 20.49 29.59 -13.52
C ALA A 242 20.41 28.17 -14.10
N ILE A 243 19.52 27.32 -13.56
CA ILE A 243 19.31 25.95 -14.08
C ILE A 243 18.88 25.99 -15.55
N VAL A 244 17.93 26.87 -15.90
CA VAL A 244 17.48 27.03 -17.29
C VAL A 244 18.61 27.54 -18.18
N ALA A 245 19.44 28.47 -17.72
CA ALA A 245 20.56 28.99 -18.50
C ALA A 245 21.62 27.91 -18.80
N GLU A 246 21.83 26.97 -17.89
CA GLU A 246 22.78 25.86 -18.05
C GLU A 246 22.21 24.67 -18.84
N GLN A 247 20.96 24.30 -18.57
CA GLN A 247 20.35 23.04 -19.06
C GLN A 247 19.26 23.25 -20.11
N GLY A 248 18.85 24.49 -20.37
CA GLY A 248 17.77 24.86 -21.30
C GLY A 248 16.36 24.76 -20.70
N GLU A 249 16.16 23.88 -19.72
CA GLU A 249 14.88 23.61 -19.07
C GLU A 249 15.07 23.05 -17.65
N ILE A 250 14.02 23.13 -16.83
CA ILE A 250 13.94 22.47 -15.53
C ILE A 250 13.05 21.23 -15.68
N ARG A 251 13.61 20.06 -15.36
CA ARG A 251 12.87 18.80 -15.27
C ARG A 251 12.64 18.43 -13.81
N VAL A 252 11.37 18.35 -13.40
CA VAL A 252 10.98 17.87 -12.07
C VAL A 252 10.27 16.53 -12.23
N HIS A 253 10.77 15.50 -11.53
CA HIS A 253 10.17 14.18 -11.52
C HIS A 253 9.43 13.96 -10.19
N ASP A 254 8.12 13.68 -10.25
CA ASP A 254 7.35 13.25 -9.08
C ASP A 254 7.47 11.73 -8.92
N ASP A 255 8.39 11.30 -8.04
CA ASP A 255 8.68 9.88 -7.76
C ASP A 255 7.41 9.06 -7.42
N ILE A 256 6.47 9.63 -6.66
CA ILE A 256 5.25 8.92 -6.23
C ILE A 256 4.32 8.68 -7.42
N CYS A 257 4.27 9.61 -8.36
CA CYS A 257 3.32 9.58 -9.46
C CYS A 257 3.91 9.18 -10.80
N ASN A 258 5.24 9.09 -10.90
CA ASN A 258 5.97 8.87 -12.14
C ASN A 258 5.65 9.93 -13.22
N HIS A 259 5.32 11.15 -12.80
CA HIS A 259 5.07 12.27 -13.72
C HIS A 259 6.34 13.09 -13.91
N GLU A 260 6.60 13.49 -15.14
CA GLU A 260 7.63 14.46 -15.48
C GLU A 260 7.00 15.82 -15.77
N TYR A 261 7.54 16.86 -15.14
CA TYR A 261 7.18 18.25 -15.37
C TYR A 261 8.38 18.94 -15.99
N VAL A 262 8.17 19.56 -17.16
CA VAL A 262 9.21 20.27 -17.89
C VAL A 262 8.83 21.73 -17.97
N LEU A 263 9.73 22.61 -17.52
CA LEU A 263 9.57 24.05 -17.59
C LEU A 263 10.72 24.66 -18.36
N ASP A 264 10.40 25.32 -19.47
CA ASP A 264 11.36 26.10 -20.25
C ASP A 264 11.57 27.51 -19.66
N ALA A 265 12.44 28.29 -20.30
CA ALA A 265 12.72 29.67 -19.89
C ALA A 265 11.47 30.56 -19.84
N ALA A 266 10.51 30.37 -20.75
CA ALA A 266 9.29 31.17 -20.78
C ALA A 266 8.37 30.81 -19.62
N ALA A 267 8.23 29.51 -19.31
CA ALA A 267 7.46 29.02 -18.17
C ALA A 267 8.05 29.49 -16.83
N VAL A 268 9.38 29.47 -16.69
CA VAL A 268 10.05 29.99 -15.48
C VAL A 268 9.88 31.51 -15.36
N ALA A 269 10.03 32.26 -16.46
CA ALA A 269 9.78 33.70 -16.44
C ALA A 269 8.32 34.02 -16.05
N ALA A 270 7.36 33.29 -16.59
CA ALA A 270 5.95 33.42 -16.24
C ALA A 270 5.70 33.10 -14.75
N LEU A 271 6.34 32.06 -14.22
CA LEU A 271 6.22 31.65 -12.82
C LEU A 271 6.57 32.78 -11.84
N PHE A 272 7.58 33.60 -12.15
CA PHE A 272 8.05 34.70 -11.28
C PHE A 272 7.57 36.09 -11.70
N SER A 273 6.72 36.18 -12.73
CA SER A 273 6.11 37.45 -13.18
C SER A 273 4.85 37.84 -12.41
N ALA A 274 4.35 36.94 -11.54
CA ALA A 274 3.13 37.07 -10.75
C ALA A 274 3.41 37.11 -9.23
#